data_AF-A0ABD0RCS3-F1
#
_entry.id   AF-A0ABD0RCS3-F1
#
_cell.length_a   1.000
_cell.length_b   1.000
_cell.length_c   1.000
_cell.angle_alpha   90.00
_cell.angle_beta   90.00
_cell.angle_gamma   90.00
#
_symmetry.space_group_name_H-M   'P 1'
#
loop_
_entity.id
_entity.type
_entity.pdbx_description
1 polymer ?
#
loop_
_entity_poly.entity_id
_entity_poly.type
_entity_poly.pdbx_seq_one_letter_code
_entity_poly.pdbx_strand_id
1 'polypeptide(L)'
;MSGQEESDKGVDMWSSLRCLGYLSSFNLLVAVCLGMYVRWEQTAEPMILVIFILGLFVSAIACILYYYFSMESASLSLFHLWFGFLQGLLCFLNSPSLEKDIKEQVTNYLLLASVAVRTLWALTERLCGNATYKPVVLTSSELLELLGFGVASISLVFHKSLAMIALTFALTALIVDLRMKSPLALPNLACFAVITAVTFFQSLAIQTNPFALSCYLGRLICEPLLDVYFSGLSASERWKQFLSAGRLWRRFSLFPLTFVELAFFVLCALKLGDLKAWYLVIPGFCVFGLLWILCHMVFLVTLWCFHTKLSECQKAWAAQRSQTLNLDRIMASRGMRHFCLISERLVLFCLMSTIILGAVSWQ
;
A
#
# COMPACT_ATOMS: atom_id res chain seq x y z
N MET A 1 -5.40 37.79 30.47
CA MET A 1 -6.52 36.82 30.41
C MET A 1 -6.66 36.11 29.05
N SER A 2 -6.18 36.66 27.92
CA SER A 2 -6.32 35.99 26.61
C SER A 2 -5.38 34.79 26.38
N GLY A 3 -4.14 34.81 26.88
CA GLY A 3 -3.18 33.73 26.62
C GLY A 3 -3.43 32.41 27.38
N GLN A 4 -4.19 32.44 28.47
CA GLN A 4 -4.46 31.26 29.30
C GLN A 4 -5.66 30.47 28.76
N GLU A 5 -6.68 31.16 28.24
CA GLU A 5 -7.82 30.51 27.54
C GLU A 5 -7.42 29.87 26.20
N GLU A 6 -6.48 30.46 25.46
CA GLU A 6 -5.95 29.83 24.23
C GLU A 6 -5.13 28.57 24.54
N SER A 7 -4.38 28.58 25.64
CA SER A 7 -3.61 27.42 26.10
C SER A 7 -4.53 26.28 26.54
N ASP A 8 -5.58 26.56 27.33
CA ASP A 8 -6.55 25.54 27.77
C ASP A 8 -7.34 24.97 26.58
N LYS A 9 -7.79 25.83 25.65
CA LYS A 9 -8.46 25.37 24.42
C LYS A 9 -7.56 24.49 23.55
N GLY A 10 -6.26 24.78 23.50
CA GLY A 10 -5.28 23.97 22.78
C GLY A 10 -5.10 22.56 23.39
N VAL A 11 -5.08 22.47 24.73
CA VAL A 11 -4.95 21.19 25.46
C VAL A 11 -6.22 20.35 25.36
N ASP A 12 -7.39 20.96 25.49
CA ASP A 12 -8.69 20.28 25.34
C ASP A 12 -8.90 19.76 23.92
N MET A 13 -8.55 20.58 22.91
CA MET A 13 -8.63 20.15 21.52
C MET A 13 -7.70 18.96 21.28
N TRP A 14 -6.47 18.99 21.76
CA TRP A 14 -5.49 17.91 21.55
C TRP A 14 -5.84 16.58 22.24
N SER A 15 -6.42 16.65 23.44
CA SER A 15 -6.89 15.47 24.16
C SER A 15 -8.10 14.83 23.46
N SER A 16 -9.07 15.66 23.02
CA SER A 16 -10.23 15.21 22.22
C SER A 16 -9.80 14.59 20.90
N LEU A 17 -8.81 15.20 20.26
CA LEU A 17 -8.18 14.73 19.05
C LEU A 17 -7.57 13.31 19.25
N ARG A 18 -6.69 13.14 20.23
CA ARG A 18 -6.13 11.82 20.56
C ARG A 18 -7.20 10.78 20.89
N CYS A 19 -8.25 11.17 21.60
CA CYS A 19 -9.39 10.31 21.93
C CYS A 19 -10.07 9.76 20.67
N LEU A 20 -10.25 10.59 19.64
CA LEU A 20 -10.84 10.20 18.35
C LEU A 20 -10.01 9.11 17.65
N GLY A 21 -8.69 9.24 17.67
CA GLY A 21 -7.77 8.23 17.15
C GLY A 21 -7.92 6.89 17.86
N TYR A 22 -7.90 6.90 19.21
CA TYR A 22 -8.10 5.69 20.02
C TYR A 22 -9.47 5.07 19.84
N LEU A 23 -10.52 5.88 19.76
CA LEU A 23 -11.90 5.43 19.56
C LEU A 23 -12.04 4.67 18.24
N SER A 24 -11.43 5.15 17.15
CA SER A 24 -11.52 4.45 15.87
C SER A 24 -10.85 3.06 15.90
N SER A 25 -9.73 2.93 16.63
CA SER A 25 -8.99 1.68 16.76
C SER A 25 -9.70 0.71 17.71
N PHE A 26 -10.28 1.21 18.81
CA PHE A 26 -11.13 0.41 19.69
C PHE A 26 -12.38 -0.10 18.95
N ASN A 27 -13.02 0.77 18.17
CA ASN A 27 -14.17 0.40 17.36
C ASN A 27 -13.82 -0.68 16.32
N LEU A 28 -12.64 -0.61 15.70
CA LEU A 28 -12.14 -1.65 14.82
C LEU A 28 -11.97 -2.99 15.55
N LEU A 29 -11.37 -2.98 16.75
CA LEU A 29 -11.20 -4.19 17.57
C LEU A 29 -12.55 -4.84 17.86
N VAL A 30 -13.54 -4.06 18.29
CA VAL A 30 -14.89 -4.57 18.58
C VAL A 30 -15.52 -5.16 17.32
N ALA A 31 -15.41 -4.46 16.17
CA ALA A 31 -15.93 -4.94 14.90
C ALA A 31 -15.30 -6.28 14.48
N VAL A 32 -13.96 -6.39 14.57
CA VAL A 32 -13.24 -7.62 14.21
C VAL A 32 -13.64 -8.77 15.14
N CYS A 33 -13.71 -8.55 16.45
CA CYS A 33 -14.12 -9.57 17.41
C CYS A 33 -15.55 -10.06 17.15
N LEU A 34 -16.49 -9.12 16.97
CA LEU A 34 -17.88 -9.46 16.68
C LEU A 34 -17.99 -10.23 15.35
N GLY A 35 -17.33 -9.74 14.30
CA GLY A 35 -17.37 -10.37 12.98
C GLY A 35 -16.79 -11.79 12.94
N MET A 36 -15.71 -12.04 13.69
CA MET A 36 -15.15 -13.39 13.82
C MET A 36 -16.08 -14.31 14.63
N TYR A 37 -16.71 -13.79 15.69
CA TYR A 37 -17.68 -14.52 16.48
C TYR A 37 -18.91 -14.94 15.66
N VAL A 38 -19.47 -14.02 14.86
CA VAL A 38 -20.65 -14.30 14.02
C VAL A 38 -20.35 -15.37 12.98
N ARG A 39 -19.16 -15.33 12.35
CA ARG A 39 -18.72 -16.36 11.40
C ARG A 39 -18.64 -17.72 12.07
N TRP A 40 -18.03 -17.81 13.24
CA TRP A 40 -17.98 -19.06 14.00
C TRP A 40 -19.37 -19.56 14.42
N GLU A 41 -20.24 -18.68 14.91
CA GLU A 41 -21.61 -19.04 15.33
C GLU A 41 -22.42 -19.64 14.17
N GLN A 42 -22.25 -19.10 12.96
CA GLN A 42 -23.01 -19.51 11.78
C GLN A 42 -22.43 -20.74 11.08
N THR A 43 -21.10 -20.90 11.04
CA THR A 43 -20.48 -22.05 10.37
C THR A 43 -20.23 -23.24 11.30
N ALA A 44 -20.24 -23.01 12.62
CA ALA A 44 -19.82 -23.96 13.65
C ALA A 44 -18.42 -24.55 13.41
N GLU A 45 -17.58 -23.91 12.59
CA GLU A 45 -16.25 -24.41 12.26
C GLU A 45 -15.28 -24.19 13.43
N PRO A 46 -14.71 -25.26 14.03
CA PRO A 46 -13.86 -25.14 15.20
C PRO A 46 -12.56 -24.37 14.90
N MET A 47 -12.10 -24.38 13.64
CA MET A 47 -10.90 -23.66 13.22
C MET A 47 -11.03 -22.14 13.41
N ILE A 48 -12.20 -21.57 13.13
CA ILE A 48 -12.45 -20.12 13.31
C ILE A 48 -12.34 -19.76 14.79
N LEU A 49 -12.90 -20.59 15.67
CA LEU A 49 -12.82 -20.41 17.12
C LEU A 49 -11.37 -20.52 17.62
N VAL A 50 -10.62 -21.52 17.17
CA VAL A 50 -9.20 -21.70 17.53
C VAL A 50 -8.39 -20.48 17.11
N ILE A 51 -8.58 -19.98 15.89
CA ILE A 51 -7.92 -18.77 15.41
C ILE A 51 -8.30 -17.56 16.27
N PHE A 52 -9.58 -17.41 16.60
CA PHE A 52 -10.05 -16.30 17.42
C PHE A 52 -9.45 -16.33 18.83
N ILE A 53 -9.43 -17.49 19.50
CA ILE A 53 -8.80 -17.68 20.82
C ILE A 53 -7.30 -17.40 20.75
N LEU A 54 -6.61 -17.94 19.73
CA LEU A 54 -5.20 -17.65 19.51
C LEU A 54 -4.96 -16.15 19.37
N GLY A 55 -5.88 -15.44 18.76
CA GLY A 55 -5.79 -13.99 18.61
C GLY A 55 -5.96 -13.19 19.89
N LEU A 56 -6.88 -13.60 20.75
CA LEU A 56 -7.01 -13.03 22.09
C LEU A 56 -5.73 -13.31 22.90
N PHE A 57 -5.15 -14.50 22.77
CA PHE A 57 -3.90 -14.87 23.41
C PHE A 57 -2.71 -14.02 22.93
N VAL A 58 -2.55 -13.85 21.61
CA VAL A 58 -1.51 -12.98 21.02
C VAL A 58 -1.69 -11.53 21.48
N SER A 59 -2.92 -11.04 21.53
CA SER A 59 -3.22 -9.69 22.03
C SER A 59 -2.87 -9.53 23.51
N ALA A 60 -3.15 -10.55 24.34
CA ALA A 60 -2.76 -10.54 25.75
C ALA A 60 -1.24 -10.54 25.92
N ILE A 61 -0.50 -11.33 25.14
CA ILE A 61 0.97 -11.30 25.11
C ILE A 61 1.47 -9.92 24.70
N ALA A 62 0.89 -9.30 23.67
CA ALA A 62 1.26 -7.96 23.25
C ALA A 62 1.07 -6.94 24.39
N CYS A 63 -0.05 -7.00 25.13
CA CYS A 63 -0.27 -6.17 26.32
C CYS A 63 0.79 -6.42 27.40
N ILE A 64 1.13 -7.68 27.68
CA ILE A 64 2.16 -8.03 28.68
C ILE A 64 3.52 -7.46 28.27
N LEU A 65 3.92 -7.64 27.00
CA LEU A 65 5.17 -7.11 26.47
C LEU A 65 5.22 -5.58 26.56
N TYR A 66 4.10 -4.90 26.33
CA TYR A 66 4.00 -3.45 26.42
C TYR A 66 4.16 -2.97 27.87
N TYR A 67 3.31 -3.45 28.78
CA TYR A 67 3.22 -2.90 30.14
C TYR A 67 4.27 -3.44 31.11
N TYR A 68 4.61 -4.73 31.03
CA TYR A 68 5.53 -5.35 31.99
C TYR A 68 6.98 -5.34 31.52
N PHE A 69 7.21 -5.57 30.21
CA PHE A 69 8.56 -5.66 29.67
C PHE A 69 9.03 -4.35 29.00
N SER A 70 8.17 -3.33 28.89
CA SER A 70 8.46 -2.08 28.18
C SER A 70 8.95 -2.30 26.73
N MET A 71 8.53 -3.40 26.11
CA MET A 71 8.89 -3.78 24.74
C MET A 71 7.86 -3.27 23.74
N GLU A 72 7.71 -1.95 23.65
CA GLU A 72 6.67 -1.28 22.86
C GLU A 72 6.68 -1.69 21.38
N SER A 73 7.86 -1.72 20.76
CA SER A 73 8.00 -2.06 19.33
C SER A 73 7.56 -3.50 19.03
N ALA A 74 7.94 -4.46 19.88
CA ALA A 74 7.57 -5.86 19.70
C ALA A 74 6.06 -6.07 19.91
N SER A 75 5.49 -5.42 20.94
CA SER A 75 4.06 -5.44 21.21
C SER A 75 3.24 -4.88 20.04
N LEU A 76 3.57 -3.67 19.59
CA LEU A 76 2.88 -3.04 18.47
C LEU A 76 3.05 -3.85 17.18
N SER A 77 4.22 -4.44 16.97
CA SER A 77 4.46 -5.27 15.78
C SER A 77 3.56 -6.51 15.75
N LEU A 78 3.45 -7.23 16.88
CA LEU A 78 2.55 -8.37 17.01
C LEU A 78 1.08 -7.95 16.80
N PHE A 79 0.69 -6.81 17.38
CA PHE A 79 -0.66 -6.30 17.27
C PHE A 79 -1.04 -5.97 15.81
N HIS A 80 -0.22 -5.19 15.10
CA HIS A 80 -0.48 -4.83 13.70
C HIS A 80 -0.52 -6.05 12.77
N LEU A 81 0.42 -6.98 12.94
CA LEU A 81 0.45 -8.23 12.16
C LEU A 81 -0.84 -9.03 12.36
N TRP A 82 -1.24 -9.19 13.63
CA TRP A 82 -2.41 -9.99 13.97
C TRP A 82 -3.72 -9.35 13.53
N PHE A 83 -3.83 -8.01 13.64
CA PHE A 83 -4.99 -7.29 13.15
C PHE A 83 -5.14 -7.37 11.63
N GLY A 84 -4.04 -7.20 10.89
CA GLY A 84 -4.05 -7.40 9.44
C GLY A 84 -4.53 -8.80 9.06
N PHE A 85 -4.10 -9.82 9.81
CA PHE A 85 -4.53 -11.20 9.62
C PHE A 85 -6.03 -11.42 9.90
N LEU A 86 -6.53 -10.99 11.06
CA LEU A 86 -7.96 -11.14 11.39
C LEU A 86 -8.86 -10.36 10.42
N GLN A 87 -8.46 -9.16 10.00
CA GLN A 87 -9.22 -8.38 9.05
C GLN A 87 -9.21 -9.00 7.64
N GLY A 88 -8.12 -9.66 7.26
CA GLY A 88 -8.06 -10.49 6.05
C GLY A 88 -9.02 -11.68 6.12
N LEU A 89 -9.03 -12.41 7.24
CA LEU A 89 -9.99 -13.51 7.43
C LEU A 89 -11.44 -13.04 7.40
N LEU A 90 -11.74 -11.90 8.02
CA LEU A 90 -13.07 -11.28 8.00
C LEU A 90 -13.52 -10.97 6.56
N CYS A 91 -12.58 -10.58 5.70
CA CYS A 91 -12.80 -10.34 4.29
C CYS A 91 -13.09 -11.64 3.52
N PHE A 92 -12.31 -12.70 3.73
CA PHE A 92 -12.35 -13.93 2.93
C PHE A 92 -13.39 -14.95 3.38
N LEU A 93 -13.69 -15.01 4.68
CA LEU A 93 -14.70 -15.90 5.26
C LEU A 93 -16.07 -15.24 5.18
N ASN A 94 -16.56 -14.99 3.96
CA ASN A 94 -17.89 -14.45 3.72
C ASN A 94 -18.82 -15.54 3.16
N SER A 95 -20.08 -15.52 3.60
CA SER A 95 -21.13 -16.46 3.15
C SER A 95 -22.44 -15.69 2.97
N PRO A 96 -23.27 -16.01 1.95
CA PRO A 96 -24.57 -15.37 1.76
C PRO A 96 -25.52 -15.57 2.95
N SER A 97 -25.29 -16.59 3.78
CA SER A 97 -26.06 -16.82 5.02
C SER A 97 -25.88 -15.69 6.04
N LEU A 98 -24.78 -14.94 5.98
CA LEU A 98 -24.47 -13.86 6.92
C LEU A 98 -25.23 -12.56 6.63
N GLU A 99 -25.73 -12.36 5.41
CA GLU A 99 -26.33 -11.07 4.99
C GLU A 99 -27.57 -10.67 5.81
N LYS A 100 -28.30 -11.67 6.31
CA LYS A 100 -29.52 -11.47 7.11
C LYS A 100 -29.27 -11.38 8.61
N ASP A 101 -28.04 -11.65 9.07
CA ASP A 101 -27.71 -11.65 10.49
C ASP A 101 -27.53 -10.21 11.02
N ILE A 102 -28.24 -9.87 12.08
CA ILE A 102 -28.19 -8.54 12.71
C ILE A 102 -26.77 -8.24 13.22
N LYS A 103 -26.06 -9.22 13.76
CA LYS A 103 -24.71 -9.07 14.28
C LYS A 103 -23.69 -8.81 13.16
N GLU A 104 -23.88 -9.39 11.97
CA GLU A 104 -23.06 -9.05 10.79
C GLU A 104 -23.36 -7.62 10.32
N GLN A 105 -24.62 -7.18 10.33
CA GLN A 105 -24.96 -5.78 10.01
C GLN A 105 -24.31 -4.80 10.98
N VAL A 106 -24.38 -5.07 12.29
CA VAL A 106 -23.70 -4.29 13.32
C VAL A 106 -22.19 -4.27 13.07
N THR A 107 -21.59 -5.42 12.78
CA THR A 107 -20.17 -5.51 12.41
C THR A 107 -19.83 -4.60 11.23
N ASN A 108 -20.63 -4.63 10.15
CA ASN A 108 -20.42 -3.81 8.97
C ASN A 108 -20.52 -2.30 9.28
N TYR A 109 -21.49 -1.89 10.11
CA TYR A 109 -21.59 -0.49 10.54
C TYR A 109 -20.40 -0.07 11.42
N LEU A 110 -19.93 -0.93 12.33
CA LEU A 110 -18.75 -0.64 13.15
C LEU A 110 -17.50 -0.51 12.29
N LEU A 111 -17.31 -1.35 11.27
CA LEU A 111 -16.20 -1.23 10.31
C LEU A 111 -16.23 0.10 9.56
N LEU A 112 -17.39 0.49 9.02
CA LEU A 112 -17.56 1.78 8.34
C LEU A 112 -17.31 2.96 9.28
N ALA A 113 -17.89 2.92 10.49
CA ALA A 113 -17.70 3.94 11.50
C ALA A 113 -16.22 4.07 11.89
N SER A 114 -15.49 2.96 11.98
CA SER A 114 -14.06 2.97 12.29
C SER A 114 -13.26 3.76 11.24
N VAL A 115 -13.56 3.57 9.95
CA VAL A 115 -12.89 4.30 8.86
C VAL A 115 -13.31 5.76 8.82
N ALA A 116 -14.60 6.06 9.02
CA ALA A 116 -15.10 7.42 9.08
C ALA A 116 -14.45 8.21 10.23
N VAL A 117 -14.38 7.64 11.43
CA VAL A 117 -13.72 8.28 12.59
C VAL A 117 -12.22 8.43 12.33
N ARG A 118 -11.55 7.43 11.73
CA ARG A 118 -10.12 7.50 11.40
C ARG A 118 -9.80 8.59 10.37
N THR A 119 -10.64 8.73 9.34
CA THR A 119 -10.49 9.74 8.29
C THR A 119 -10.74 11.14 8.84
N LEU A 120 -11.80 11.32 9.63
CA LEU A 120 -12.07 12.58 10.34
C LEU A 120 -10.91 12.97 11.26
N TRP A 121 -10.39 12.02 12.03
CA TRP A 121 -9.22 12.20 12.88
C TRP A 121 -8.01 12.70 12.09
N ALA A 122 -7.63 11.95 11.04
CA ALA A 122 -6.48 12.26 10.20
C ALA A 122 -6.60 13.60 9.45
N LEU A 123 -7.82 13.96 9.02
CA LEU A 123 -8.10 15.23 8.38
C LEU A 123 -7.99 16.39 9.37
N THR A 124 -8.59 16.25 10.56
CA THR A 124 -8.58 17.31 11.58
C THR A 124 -7.16 17.58 12.09
N GLU A 125 -6.36 16.53 12.30
CA GLU A 125 -4.94 16.66 12.68
C GLU A 125 -4.14 17.50 11.66
N ARG A 126 -4.40 17.33 10.36
CA ARG A 126 -3.74 18.08 9.28
C ARG A 126 -4.26 19.51 9.15
N LEU A 127 -5.57 19.72 9.28
CA LEU A 127 -6.18 21.06 9.24
C LEU A 127 -5.72 21.92 10.42
N CYS A 128 -5.49 21.32 11.59
CA CYS A 128 -4.95 22.00 12.77
C CYS A 128 -3.42 22.19 12.71
N GLY A 129 -2.73 21.75 11.66
CA GLY A 129 -1.27 21.87 11.53
C GLY A 129 -0.45 20.99 12.48
N ASN A 130 -1.10 20.02 13.14
CA ASN A 130 -0.45 19.16 14.14
C ASN A 130 0.18 17.89 13.54
N ALA A 131 -0.05 17.63 12.25
CA ALA A 131 0.43 16.43 11.58
C ALA A 131 1.96 16.41 11.50
N THR A 132 2.56 15.31 11.96
CA THR A 132 4.02 15.10 11.86
C THR A 132 4.34 14.35 10.56
N TYR A 133 4.93 15.05 9.59
CA TYR A 133 5.34 14.43 8.33
C TYR A 133 6.72 13.78 8.46
N LYS A 134 6.78 12.46 8.31
CA LYS A 134 8.05 11.70 8.33
C LYS A 134 8.39 11.20 6.91
N PRO A 135 9.65 11.31 6.46
CA PRO A 135 10.10 10.78 5.18
C PRO A 135 10.29 9.26 5.27
N VAL A 136 9.19 8.53 5.13
CA VAL A 136 9.15 7.07 5.23
C VAL A 136 8.45 6.52 3.99
N VAL A 137 9.01 5.46 3.42
CA VAL A 137 8.46 4.74 2.27
C VAL A 137 7.20 3.96 2.65
N LEU A 138 7.29 3.19 3.73
CA LEU A 138 6.20 2.41 4.32
C LEU A 138 6.43 2.34 5.84
N THR A 139 5.39 2.55 6.63
CA THR A 139 5.53 2.43 8.09
C THR A 139 5.61 0.96 8.51
N SER A 140 6.18 0.69 9.69
CA SER A 140 6.22 -0.68 10.23
C SER A 140 4.82 -1.24 10.47
N SER A 141 3.87 -0.40 10.89
CA SER A 141 2.47 -0.79 11.09
C SER A 141 1.82 -1.18 9.77
N GLU A 142 1.97 -0.37 8.71
CA GLU A 142 1.43 -0.65 7.37
C GLU A 142 2.02 -1.96 6.83
N LEU A 143 3.34 -2.13 6.91
CA LEU A 143 4.00 -3.34 6.46
C LEU A 143 3.46 -4.59 7.16
N LEU A 144 3.30 -4.54 8.48
CA LEU A 144 2.82 -5.67 9.27
C LEU A 144 1.34 -5.97 9.02
N GLU A 145 0.50 -4.95 8.87
CA GLU A 145 -0.91 -5.12 8.49
C GLU A 145 -1.05 -5.71 7.06
N LEU A 146 -0.20 -5.29 6.12
CA LEU A 146 -0.10 -5.86 4.76
C LEU A 146 0.34 -7.33 4.80
N LEU A 147 1.38 -7.64 5.59
CA LEU A 147 1.85 -9.01 5.78
C LEU A 147 0.77 -9.89 6.40
N GLY A 148 0.09 -9.40 7.44
CA GLY A 148 -1.01 -10.12 8.09
C GLY A 148 -2.13 -10.46 7.11
N PHE A 149 -2.57 -9.48 6.33
CA PHE A 149 -3.61 -9.67 5.31
C PHE A 149 -3.16 -10.65 4.20
N GLY A 150 -1.89 -10.57 3.77
CA GLY A 150 -1.30 -11.52 2.82
C GLY A 150 -1.19 -12.94 3.38
N VAL A 151 -0.92 -13.11 4.67
CA VAL A 151 -0.94 -14.43 5.32
C VAL A 151 -2.38 -14.97 5.41
N ALA A 152 -3.36 -14.11 5.69
CA ALA A 152 -4.76 -14.52 5.72
C ALA A 152 -5.26 -15.04 4.35
N SER A 153 -4.71 -14.58 3.23
CA SER A 153 -5.12 -15.08 1.92
C SER A 153 -4.69 -16.53 1.65
N ILE A 154 -3.80 -17.11 2.46
CA ILE A 154 -3.46 -18.54 2.39
C ILE A 154 -4.66 -19.43 2.75
N SER A 155 -5.67 -18.88 3.45
CA SER A 155 -6.95 -19.57 3.67
C SER A 155 -7.73 -19.84 2.38
N LEU A 156 -7.43 -19.12 1.30
CA LEU A 156 -8.04 -19.32 -0.01
C LEU A 156 -7.32 -20.41 -0.82
N VAL A 157 -7.99 -20.97 -1.82
CA VAL A 157 -7.38 -21.89 -2.80
C VAL A 157 -6.15 -21.24 -3.46
N PHE A 158 -5.10 -22.03 -3.72
CA PHE A 158 -3.77 -21.58 -4.15
C PHE A 158 -3.76 -20.43 -5.19
N HIS A 159 -4.49 -20.57 -6.31
CA HIS A 159 -4.51 -19.53 -7.36
C HIS A 159 -5.18 -18.22 -6.90
N LYS A 160 -6.24 -18.32 -6.08
CA LYS A 160 -6.92 -17.16 -5.47
C LYS A 160 -6.03 -16.49 -4.44
N SER A 161 -5.34 -17.30 -3.63
CA SER A 161 -4.35 -16.84 -2.66
C SER A 161 -3.22 -16.06 -3.33
N LEU A 162 -2.63 -16.60 -4.40
CA LEU A 162 -1.58 -15.92 -5.16
C LEU A 162 -2.05 -14.59 -5.74
N ALA A 163 -3.27 -14.53 -6.28
CA ALA A 163 -3.85 -13.29 -6.78
C ALA A 163 -4.06 -12.25 -5.67
N MET A 164 -4.55 -12.66 -4.50
CA MET A 164 -4.70 -11.78 -3.35
C MET A 164 -3.36 -11.26 -2.82
N ILE A 165 -2.32 -12.11 -2.80
CA ILE A 165 -0.95 -11.69 -2.46
C ILE A 165 -0.47 -10.63 -3.47
N ALA A 166 -0.70 -10.83 -4.77
CA ALA A 166 -0.39 -9.85 -5.79
C ALA A 166 -1.16 -8.52 -5.59
N LEU A 167 -2.43 -8.58 -5.18
CA LEU A 167 -3.21 -7.39 -4.81
C LEU A 167 -2.59 -6.65 -3.62
N THR A 168 -2.11 -7.36 -2.59
CA THR A 168 -1.41 -6.77 -1.44
C THR A 168 -0.10 -6.09 -1.86
N PHE A 169 0.66 -6.69 -2.79
CA PHE A 169 1.84 -6.03 -3.37
C PHE A 169 1.48 -4.78 -4.17
N ALA A 170 0.41 -4.82 -4.97
CA ALA A 170 -0.08 -3.66 -5.70
C ALA A 170 -0.53 -2.53 -4.76
N LEU A 171 -1.23 -2.86 -3.67
CA LEU A 171 -1.60 -1.91 -2.63
C LEU A 171 -0.37 -1.31 -1.93
N THR A 172 0.65 -2.13 -1.65
CA THR A 172 1.91 -1.65 -1.06
C THR A 172 2.58 -0.64 -1.99
N ALA A 173 2.66 -0.95 -3.28
CA ALA A 173 3.21 -0.05 -4.29
C ALA A 173 2.41 1.26 -4.37
N LEU A 174 1.08 1.19 -4.29
CA LEU A 174 0.19 2.35 -4.29
C LEU A 174 0.38 3.25 -3.05
N ILE A 175 0.53 2.67 -1.86
CA ILE A 175 0.81 3.42 -0.62
C ILE A 175 2.14 4.18 -0.78
N VAL A 176 3.17 3.51 -1.28
CA VAL A 176 4.48 4.12 -1.57
C VAL A 176 4.32 5.25 -2.60
N ASP A 177 3.55 5.03 -3.66
CA ASP A 177 3.31 5.99 -4.73
C ASP A 177 2.66 7.28 -4.20
N LEU A 178 1.66 7.14 -3.33
CA LEU A 178 0.99 8.25 -2.64
C LEU A 178 1.96 8.99 -1.69
N ARG A 179 2.72 8.27 -0.86
CA ARG A 179 3.69 8.88 0.08
C ARG A 179 4.82 9.61 -0.64
N MET A 180 5.23 9.12 -1.80
CA MET A 180 6.26 9.74 -2.64
C MET A 180 5.72 10.91 -3.47
N LYS A 181 4.40 11.13 -3.47
CA LYS A 181 3.73 12.18 -4.26
C LYS A 181 4.16 12.12 -5.72
N SER A 182 4.13 10.92 -6.29
CA SER A 182 4.47 10.73 -7.70
C SER A 182 3.44 11.43 -8.60
N PRO A 183 3.81 11.80 -9.84
CA PRO A 183 2.88 12.47 -10.76
C PRO A 183 1.67 11.61 -11.13
N LEU A 184 1.79 10.29 -11.04
CA LEU A 184 0.73 9.33 -11.42
C LEU A 184 -0.02 8.75 -10.21
N ALA A 185 0.24 9.22 -8.99
CA ALA A 185 -0.31 8.64 -7.77
C ALA A 185 -1.85 8.63 -7.72
N LEU A 186 -2.50 9.74 -8.07
CA LEU A 186 -3.97 9.83 -8.07
C LEU A 186 -4.60 9.02 -9.22
N PRO A 187 -4.11 9.10 -10.47
CA PRO A 187 -4.53 8.18 -11.52
C PRO A 187 -4.36 6.70 -11.14
N ASN A 188 -3.24 6.32 -10.53
CA ASN A 188 -2.97 4.95 -10.10
C ASN A 188 -3.94 4.50 -9.01
N LEU A 189 -4.28 5.37 -8.04
CA LEU A 189 -5.30 5.10 -7.03
C LEU A 189 -6.67 4.86 -7.68
N ALA A 190 -7.07 5.72 -8.62
CA ALA A 190 -8.35 5.57 -9.32
C ALA A 190 -8.39 4.27 -10.13
N CYS A 191 -7.35 3.98 -10.90
CA CYS A 191 -7.22 2.74 -11.67
C CYS A 191 -7.23 1.51 -10.76
N PHE A 192 -6.47 1.52 -9.66
CA PHE A 192 -6.47 0.44 -8.68
C PHE A 192 -7.88 0.20 -8.13
N ALA A 193 -8.56 1.26 -7.67
CA ALA A 193 -9.92 1.14 -7.13
C ALA A 193 -10.91 0.57 -8.16
N VAL A 194 -10.88 1.06 -9.41
CA VAL A 194 -11.79 0.59 -10.48
C VAL A 194 -11.48 -0.85 -10.87
N ILE A 195 -10.21 -1.20 -11.12
CA ILE A 195 -9.81 -2.56 -11.51
C ILE A 195 -10.17 -3.53 -10.39
N THR A 196 -9.85 -3.20 -9.14
CA THR A 196 -10.13 -4.04 -7.98
C THR A 196 -11.63 -4.24 -7.78
N ALA A 197 -12.44 -3.18 -7.82
CA ALA A 197 -13.88 -3.25 -7.57
C ALA A 197 -14.67 -3.91 -8.72
N VAL A 198 -14.32 -3.63 -9.97
CA VAL A 198 -15.11 -4.06 -11.14
C VAL A 198 -14.63 -5.40 -11.67
N THR A 199 -13.32 -5.60 -11.82
CA THR A 199 -12.79 -6.72 -12.60
C THR A 199 -12.14 -7.80 -11.74
N PHE A 200 -11.37 -7.43 -10.72
CA PHE A 200 -10.50 -8.36 -9.99
C PHE A 200 -11.30 -9.40 -9.20
N PHE A 201 -12.20 -8.96 -8.31
CA PHE A 201 -13.01 -9.89 -7.51
C PHE A 201 -14.01 -10.67 -8.34
N GLN A 202 -14.59 -10.04 -9.37
CA GLN A 202 -15.49 -10.70 -10.31
C GLN A 202 -14.76 -11.81 -11.07
N SER A 203 -13.54 -11.55 -11.56
CA SER A 203 -12.74 -12.53 -12.30
C SER A 203 -12.26 -13.69 -11.43
N LEU A 204 -12.00 -13.45 -10.14
CA LEU A 204 -11.56 -14.50 -9.22
C LEU A 204 -12.72 -15.28 -8.59
N ALA A 205 -13.96 -14.84 -8.80
CA ALA A 205 -15.17 -15.38 -8.17
C ALA A 205 -14.94 -15.63 -6.67
N ILE A 206 -14.41 -14.62 -5.96
CA ILE A 206 -14.23 -14.64 -4.51
C ILE A 206 -15.40 -13.87 -3.90
N GLN A 207 -16.15 -14.53 -3.00
CA GLN A 207 -17.11 -13.84 -2.16
C GLN A 207 -16.34 -13.16 -1.04
N THR A 208 -16.09 -11.85 -1.18
CA THR A 208 -15.46 -11.04 -0.14
C THR A 208 -16.51 -10.26 0.64
N ASN A 209 -16.28 -9.97 1.92
CA ASN A 209 -17.05 -8.95 2.63
C ASN A 209 -16.56 -7.56 2.17
N PRO A 210 -17.38 -6.77 1.44
CA PRO A 210 -16.96 -5.49 0.89
C PRO A 210 -16.72 -4.43 1.96
N PHE A 211 -17.40 -4.51 3.12
CA PHE A 211 -17.22 -3.58 4.23
C PHE A 211 -15.88 -3.82 4.94
N ALA A 212 -15.52 -5.08 5.18
CA ALA A 212 -14.22 -5.45 5.76
C ALA A 212 -13.06 -5.04 4.85
N LEU A 213 -13.18 -5.30 3.55
CA LEU A 213 -12.20 -4.90 2.55
C LEU A 213 -12.09 -3.38 2.43
N SER A 214 -13.21 -2.68 2.31
CA SER A 214 -13.21 -1.21 2.24
C SER A 214 -12.65 -0.59 3.50
N CYS A 215 -12.91 -1.20 4.66
CA CYS A 215 -12.33 -0.77 5.92
C CYS A 215 -10.81 -0.93 5.92
N TYR A 216 -10.31 -2.05 5.42
CA TYR A 216 -8.88 -2.34 5.34
C TYR A 216 -8.16 -1.36 4.42
N LEU A 217 -8.64 -1.25 3.18
CA LEU A 217 -8.08 -0.34 2.18
C LEU A 217 -8.20 1.12 2.62
N GLY A 218 -9.36 1.52 3.12
CA GLY A 218 -9.64 2.89 3.54
C GLY A 218 -8.71 3.34 4.68
N ARG A 219 -8.49 2.49 5.69
CA ARG A 219 -7.60 2.83 6.81
C ARG A 219 -6.13 2.92 6.39
N LEU A 220 -5.67 2.06 5.49
CA LEU A 220 -4.29 2.10 4.98
C LEU A 220 -4.03 3.27 4.02
N ILE A 221 -4.99 3.60 3.15
CA ILE A 221 -4.81 4.62 2.10
C ILE A 221 -5.08 6.03 2.62
N CYS A 222 -5.92 6.20 3.65
CA CYS A 222 -6.38 7.51 4.14
C CYS A 222 -5.24 8.49 4.42
N GLU A 223 -4.25 8.10 5.24
CA GLU A 223 -3.16 9.00 5.59
C GLU A 223 -2.24 9.32 4.40
N PRO A 224 -1.73 8.33 3.64
CA PRO A 224 -0.97 8.59 2.41
C PRO A 224 -1.71 9.51 1.43
N LEU A 225 -3.02 9.33 1.25
CA LEU A 225 -3.84 10.14 0.35
C LEU A 225 -3.93 11.59 0.83
N LEU A 226 -4.19 11.82 2.11
CA LEU A 226 -4.21 13.18 2.67
C LEU A 226 -2.82 13.84 2.58
N ASP A 227 -1.75 13.08 2.79
CA ASP A 227 -0.37 13.58 2.71
C ASP A 227 0.03 14.06 1.31
N VAL A 228 -0.62 13.60 0.24
CA VAL A 228 -0.42 14.15 -1.12
C VAL A 228 -0.75 15.64 -1.16
N TYR A 229 -1.78 16.07 -0.42
CA TYR A 229 -2.29 17.44 -0.41
C TYR A 229 -1.66 18.29 0.69
N PHE A 230 -1.60 17.77 1.92
CA PHE A 230 -1.21 18.55 3.10
C PHE A 230 0.30 18.55 3.39
N SER A 231 1.05 17.55 2.93
CA SER A 231 2.48 17.47 3.26
C SER A 231 3.33 18.37 2.36
N GLY A 232 4.06 19.29 2.99
CA GLY A 232 5.02 20.18 2.35
C GLY A 232 6.40 19.56 2.09
N LEU A 233 6.60 18.28 2.38
CA LEU A 233 7.90 17.62 2.17
C LEU A 233 8.29 17.65 0.69
N SER A 234 9.54 18.05 0.43
CA SER A 234 10.14 18.06 -0.90
C SER A 234 10.39 16.64 -1.43
N ALA A 235 10.57 16.51 -2.75
CA ALA A 235 10.83 15.21 -3.36
C ALA A 235 12.13 14.56 -2.83
N SER A 236 13.19 15.34 -2.59
CA SER A 236 14.45 14.82 -2.04
C SER A 236 14.30 14.33 -0.60
N GLU A 237 13.49 15.01 0.21
CA GLU A 237 13.19 14.59 1.58
C GLU A 237 12.39 13.29 1.61
N ARG A 238 11.33 13.16 0.80
CA ARG A 238 10.51 11.94 0.73
C ARG A 238 11.32 10.72 0.31
N TRP A 239 12.16 10.89 -0.71
CA TRP A 239 13.03 9.83 -1.22
C TRP A 239 14.33 9.69 -0.43
N LYS A 240 14.54 10.43 0.67
CA LYS A 240 15.82 10.47 1.40
C LYS A 240 16.33 9.09 1.78
N GLN A 241 15.47 8.20 2.27
CA GLN A 241 15.87 6.83 2.63
C GLN A 241 16.46 6.09 1.42
N PHE A 242 15.79 6.16 0.27
CA PHE A 242 16.26 5.55 -0.98
C PHE A 242 17.50 6.25 -1.56
N LEU A 243 17.53 7.59 -1.54
CA LEU A 243 18.64 8.40 -2.01
C LEU A 243 19.90 8.21 -1.15
N SER A 244 19.74 7.87 0.13
CA SER A 244 20.84 7.57 1.06
C SER A 244 21.27 6.10 1.06
N ALA A 245 20.45 5.20 0.50
CA ALA A 245 20.75 3.78 0.44
C ALA A 245 22.07 3.50 -0.30
N GLY A 246 22.67 2.35 -0.05
CA GLY A 246 23.90 1.94 -0.74
C GLY A 246 23.69 1.74 -2.24
N ARG A 247 24.78 1.85 -3.02
CA ARG A 247 24.77 1.62 -4.48
C ARG A 247 24.14 0.28 -4.85
N LEU A 248 24.44 -0.77 -4.08
CA LEU A 248 23.98 -2.12 -4.34
C LEU A 248 22.46 -2.25 -4.14
N TRP A 249 21.94 -1.71 -3.03
CA TRP A 249 20.51 -1.70 -2.72
C TRP A 249 19.66 -0.97 -3.79
N ARG A 250 20.13 0.16 -4.30
CA ARG A 250 19.44 0.86 -5.41
C ARG A 250 19.52 0.11 -6.74
N ARG A 251 20.51 -0.75 -6.95
CA ARG A 251 20.52 -1.61 -8.14
C ARG A 251 19.58 -2.77 -7.97
N PHE A 252 19.47 -3.29 -6.74
CA PHE A 252 18.52 -4.35 -6.43
C PHE A 252 17.07 -3.94 -6.65
N SER A 253 16.71 -2.66 -6.53
CA SER A 253 15.35 -2.19 -6.83
C SER A 253 14.95 -2.31 -8.30
N LEU A 254 15.89 -2.55 -9.23
CA LEU A 254 15.56 -2.78 -10.63
C LEU A 254 15.07 -4.22 -10.89
N PHE A 255 15.49 -5.20 -10.10
CA PHE A 255 15.03 -6.59 -10.27
C PHE A 255 13.51 -6.76 -10.12
N PRO A 256 12.83 -6.25 -9.07
CA PRO A 256 11.38 -6.42 -8.96
C PRO A 256 10.65 -5.73 -10.11
N LEU A 257 11.14 -4.57 -10.58
CA LEU A 257 10.59 -3.89 -11.76
C LEU A 257 10.70 -4.76 -13.01
N THR A 258 11.92 -5.22 -13.35
CA THR A 258 12.15 -6.08 -14.52
C THR A 258 11.38 -7.40 -14.42
N PHE A 259 11.23 -7.95 -13.22
CA PHE A 259 10.44 -9.16 -13.00
C PHE A 259 8.95 -8.93 -13.32
N VAL A 260 8.37 -7.83 -12.86
CA VAL A 260 6.97 -7.48 -13.15
C VAL A 260 6.76 -7.23 -14.65
N GLU A 261 7.68 -6.50 -15.28
CA GLU A 261 7.65 -6.26 -16.74
C GLU A 261 7.72 -7.57 -17.53
N LEU A 262 8.65 -8.46 -17.17
CA LEU A 262 8.79 -9.76 -17.81
C LEU A 262 7.55 -10.64 -17.60
N ALA A 263 7.01 -10.68 -16.37
CA ALA A 263 5.81 -11.43 -16.05
C ALA A 263 4.62 -10.94 -16.88
N PHE A 264 4.44 -9.61 -17.02
CA PHE A 264 3.42 -9.03 -17.89
C PHE A 264 3.58 -9.49 -19.35
N PHE A 265 4.80 -9.41 -19.89
CA PHE A 265 5.08 -9.84 -21.27
C PHE A 265 4.79 -11.33 -21.49
N VAL A 266 5.22 -12.20 -20.55
CA VAL A 266 4.94 -13.64 -20.60
C VAL A 266 3.44 -13.91 -20.54
N LEU A 267 2.70 -13.24 -19.65
CA LEU A 267 1.25 -13.39 -19.56
C LEU A 267 0.53 -12.97 -20.85
N CYS A 268 0.97 -11.88 -21.48
CA CYS A 268 0.46 -11.44 -22.77
C CYS A 268 0.74 -12.48 -23.88
N ALA A 269 1.93 -13.09 -23.88
CA ALA A 269 2.29 -14.14 -24.82
C ALA A 269 1.48 -15.43 -24.60
N LEU A 270 1.24 -15.82 -23.34
CA LEU A 270 0.42 -16.99 -23.03
C LEU A 270 -1.03 -16.80 -23.48
N LYS A 271 -1.58 -15.59 -23.34
CA LYS A 271 -2.94 -15.27 -23.80
C LYS A 271 -3.12 -15.36 -25.31
N LEU A 272 -2.05 -15.16 -26.08
CA LEU A 272 -2.06 -15.32 -27.54
C LEU A 272 -2.41 -16.75 -27.99
N GLY A 273 -2.10 -17.77 -27.17
CA GLY A 273 -2.32 -19.18 -27.50
C GLY A 273 -3.79 -19.61 -27.55
N ASP A 274 -4.70 -18.84 -26.94
CA ASP A 274 -6.13 -19.15 -26.84
C ASP A 274 -7.00 -18.47 -27.93
N LEU A 275 -6.39 -17.70 -28.85
CA LEU A 275 -7.14 -16.80 -29.73
C LEU A 275 -7.51 -17.42 -31.09
N LYS A 276 -8.79 -17.27 -31.45
CA LYS A 276 -9.36 -17.75 -32.72
C LYS A 276 -8.92 -16.95 -33.96
N ALA A 277 -8.45 -15.71 -33.78
CA ALA A 277 -8.05 -14.78 -34.84
C ALA A 277 -6.52 -14.65 -35.03
N TRP A 278 -5.80 -15.76 -34.87
CA TRP A 278 -4.34 -15.87 -34.89
C TRP A 278 -3.62 -15.13 -36.03
N TYR A 279 -4.18 -15.08 -37.24
CA TYR A 279 -3.56 -14.44 -38.40
C TYR A 279 -3.32 -12.93 -38.28
N LEU A 280 -4.15 -12.20 -37.53
CA LEU A 280 -3.98 -10.75 -37.31
C LEU A 280 -3.31 -10.45 -35.97
N VAL A 281 -3.61 -11.25 -34.94
CA VAL A 281 -3.12 -10.99 -33.59
C VAL A 281 -1.64 -11.35 -33.45
N ILE A 282 -1.15 -12.42 -34.10
CA ILE A 282 0.27 -12.82 -34.00
C ILE A 282 1.19 -11.74 -34.61
N PRO A 283 0.98 -11.25 -35.86
CA PRO A 283 1.81 -10.17 -36.40
C PRO A 283 1.72 -8.88 -35.58
N GLY A 284 0.54 -8.53 -35.08
CA GLY A 284 0.35 -7.39 -34.18
C GLY A 284 1.17 -7.54 -32.90
N PHE A 285 1.06 -8.68 -32.23
CA PHE A 285 1.84 -9.00 -31.03
C PHE A 285 3.34 -8.95 -31.30
N CYS A 286 3.82 -9.43 -32.44
CA CYS A 286 5.25 -9.33 -32.79
C CYS A 286 5.71 -7.87 -32.94
N VAL A 287 4.96 -7.04 -33.66
CA VAL A 287 5.31 -5.63 -33.89
C VAL A 287 5.24 -4.83 -32.59
N PHE A 288 4.11 -4.91 -31.88
CA PHE A 288 3.91 -4.17 -30.64
C PHE A 288 4.74 -4.72 -29.48
N GLY A 289 5.00 -6.04 -29.46
CA GLY A 289 5.90 -6.68 -28.50
C GLY A 289 7.35 -6.24 -28.70
N LEU A 290 7.83 -6.16 -29.95
CA LEU A 290 9.16 -5.62 -30.24
C LEU A 290 9.27 -4.14 -29.82
N LEU A 291 8.28 -3.32 -30.16
CA LEU A 291 8.22 -1.93 -29.73
C LEU A 291 8.24 -1.82 -28.20
N TRP A 292 7.44 -2.63 -27.52
CA TRP A 292 7.39 -2.69 -26.06
C TRP A 292 8.76 -3.05 -25.46
N ILE A 293 9.42 -4.10 -25.96
CA ILE A 293 10.76 -4.49 -25.51
C ILE A 293 11.75 -3.34 -25.69
N LEU A 294 11.75 -2.68 -26.85
CA LEU A 294 12.65 -1.56 -27.10
C LEU A 294 12.41 -0.40 -26.13
N CYS A 295 11.14 0.00 -25.92
CA CYS A 295 10.78 1.07 -24.99
C CYS A 295 11.21 0.74 -23.56
N HIS A 296 10.88 -0.45 -23.05
CA HIS A 296 11.20 -0.86 -21.69
C HIS A 296 12.71 -1.08 -21.49
N MET A 297 13.44 -1.58 -22.49
CA MET A 297 14.90 -1.69 -22.42
C MET A 297 15.57 -0.31 -22.34
N VAL A 298 15.11 0.68 -23.15
CA VAL A 298 15.60 2.06 -23.05
C VAL A 298 15.30 2.66 -21.67
N PHE A 299 14.12 2.37 -21.11
CA PHE A 299 13.75 2.81 -19.77
C PHE A 299 14.65 2.21 -18.68
N LEU A 300 14.86 0.89 -18.68
CA LEU A 300 15.74 0.21 -17.73
C LEU A 300 17.19 0.70 -17.81
N VAL A 301 17.72 0.90 -19.03
CA VAL A 301 19.05 1.48 -19.24
C VAL A 301 19.12 2.90 -18.67
N THR A 302 18.08 3.71 -18.90
CA THR A 302 18.01 5.08 -18.38
C THR A 302 17.99 5.10 -16.84
N LEU A 303 17.21 4.23 -16.21
CA LEU A 303 17.19 4.06 -14.75
C LEU A 303 18.55 3.59 -14.20
N TRP A 304 19.20 2.65 -14.88
CA TRP A 304 20.54 2.19 -14.52
C TRP A 304 21.57 3.32 -14.57
N CYS A 305 21.54 4.13 -15.63
CA CYS A 305 22.37 5.32 -15.78
C CYS A 305 22.08 6.34 -14.67
N PHE A 306 20.80 6.57 -14.36
CA PHE A 306 20.37 7.45 -13.26
C PHE A 306 20.96 6.99 -11.91
N HIS A 307 20.85 5.70 -11.57
CA HIS A 307 21.42 5.18 -10.32
C HIS A 307 22.95 5.29 -10.27
N THR A 308 23.61 5.16 -11.43
CA THR A 308 25.07 5.33 -11.53
C THR A 308 25.45 6.79 -11.28
N LYS A 309 24.77 7.75 -11.92
CA LYS A 309 24.95 9.18 -11.67
C LYS A 309 24.66 9.58 -10.24
N LEU A 310 23.61 9.01 -9.63
CA LEU A 310 23.29 9.26 -8.22
C LEU A 310 24.40 8.74 -7.30
N SER A 311 24.99 7.59 -7.62
CA SER A 311 26.14 7.06 -6.87
C SER A 311 27.35 7.99 -6.95
N GLU A 312 27.59 8.65 -8.08
CA GLU A 312 28.66 9.65 -8.21
C GLU A 312 28.38 10.88 -7.35
N CYS A 313 27.13 11.35 -7.30
CA CYS A 313 26.71 12.48 -6.47
C CYS A 313 26.92 12.18 -4.98
N GLN A 314 26.54 10.98 -4.53
CA GLN A 314 26.77 10.53 -3.14
C GLN A 314 28.27 10.46 -2.81
N LYS A 315 29.10 9.95 -3.72
CA LYS A 315 30.56 9.90 -3.52
C LYS A 315 31.15 11.31 -3.40
N ALA A 316 30.72 12.23 -4.25
CA ALA A 316 31.14 13.63 -4.19
C ALA A 316 30.72 14.29 -2.86
N TRP A 317 29.48 14.04 -2.43
CA TRP A 317 28.98 14.50 -1.13
C TRP A 317 29.79 13.93 0.04
N ALA A 318 30.09 12.63 0.03
CA ALA A 318 30.90 11.98 1.05
C ALA A 318 32.35 12.51 1.10
N ALA A 319 32.94 12.82 -0.06
CA ALA A 319 34.28 13.40 -0.16
C ALA A 319 34.34 14.87 0.32
N GLN A 320 33.23 15.60 0.24
CA GLN A 320 33.12 17.01 0.63
C GLN A 320 32.47 17.19 2.01
N ARG A 321 32.49 16.18 2.88
CA ARG A 321 31.81 16.18 4.19
C ARG A 321 32.23 17.32 5.14
N SER A 322 33.36 17.97 4.88
CA SER A 322 33.85 19.17 5.60
C SER A 322 33.23 20.50 5.10
N GLN A 323 32.58 20.51 3.94
CA GLN A 323 31.87 21.66 3.39
C GLN A 323 30.36 21.49 3.60
N THR A 324 29.66 22.57 3.96
CA THR A 324 28.21 22.64 4.22
C THR A 324 27.33 22.46 2.97
N LEU A 325 27.79 21.73 1.95
CA LEU A 325 27.07 21.55 0.70
C LEU A 325 26.03 20.43 0.84
N ASN A 326 24.76 20.81 0.67
CA ASN A 326 23.63 19.88 0.67
C ASN A 326 23.64 19.00 -0.59
N LEU A 327 23.25 17.72 -0.46
CA LEU A 327 23.21 16.74 -1.56
C LEU A 327 22.39 17.25 -2.76
N ASP A 328 21.31 17.98 -2.48
CA ASP A 328 20.43 18.58 -3.48
C ASP A 328 21.18 19.55 -4.41
N ARG A 329 22.13 20.31 -3.88
CA ARG A 329 22.93 21.26 -4.67
C ARG A 329 23.91 20.52 -5.59
N ILE A 330 24.46 19.39 -5.14
CA ILE A 330 25.33 18.53 -5.94
C ILE A 330 24.53 17.83 -7.05
N MET A 331 23.33 17.34 -6.74
CA MET A 331 22.44 16.74 -7.73
C MET A 331 22.01 17.76 -8.79
N ALA A 332 21.70 18.99 -8.37
CA ALA A 332 21.37 20.08 -9.27
C ALA A 332 22.54 20.44 -10.20
N SER A 333 23.76 20.59 -9.67
CA SER A 333 24.94 20.94 -10.48
C SER A 333 25.36 19.85 -11.47
N ARG A 334 25.06 18.58 -11.17
CA ARG A 334 25.30 17.44 -12.07
C ARG A 334 24.17 17.16 -13.06
N GLY A 335 23.17 18.05 -13.14
CA GLY A 335 22.09 17.95 -14.13
C GLY A 335 21.09 16.83 -13.86
N MET A 336 20.95 16.36 -12.61
CA MET A 336 20.04 15.25 -12.28
C MET A 336 18.58 15.56 -12.65
N ARG A 337 18.18 16.84 -12.59
CA ARG A 337 16.85 17.31 -13.01
C ARG A 337 16.54 16.97 -14.46
N HIS A 338 17.52 17.08 -15.36
CA HIS A 338 17.32 16.79 -16.78
C HIS A 338 17.05 15.29 -16.99
N PHE A 339 17.77 14.42 -16.29
CA PHE A 339 17.50 12.99 -16.28
C PHE A 339 16.09 12.67 -15.75
N CYS A 340 15.65 13.32 -14.66
CA CYS A 340 14.30 13.14 -14.14
C CYS A 340 13.22 13.49 -15.19
N LEU A 341 13.37 14.61 -15.89
CA LEU A 341 12.41 15.04 -16.93
C LEU A 341 12.39 14.09 -18.14
N ILE A 342 13.54 13.55 -18.53
CA ILE A 342 13.61 12.53 -19.59
C ILE A 342 12.92 11.26 -19.13
N SER A 343 13.23 10.79 -17.91
CA SER A 343 12.63 9.59 -17.34
C SER A 343 11.10 9.72 -17.21
N GLU A 344 10.59 10.89 -16.82
CA GLU A 344 9.15 11.16 -16.77
C GLU A 344 8.46 10.92 -18.12
N ARG A 345 9.05 11.45 -19.20
CA ARG A 345 8.52 11.24 -20.56
C ARG A 345 8.63 9.77 -20.99
N LEU A 346 9.75 9.11 -20.66
CA LEU A 346 9.95 7.68 -20.97
C LEU A 346 8.94 6.79 -20.25
N VAL A 347 8.58 7.09 -19.00
CA VAL A 347 7.53 6.38 -18.26
C VAL A 347 6.20 6.47 -19.00
N LEU A 348 5.82 7.66 -19.48
CA LEU A 348 4.59 7.82 -20.27
C LEU A 348 4.62 6.98 -21.56
N PHE A 349 5.74 6.94 -22.27
CA PHE A 349 5.90 6.09 -23.44
C PHE A 349 5.80 4.59 -23.10
N CYS A 350 6.42 4.15 -22.01
CA CYS A 350 6.36 2.75 -21.56
C CYS A 350 4.95 2.34 -21.12
N LEU A 351 4.21 3.23 -20.46
CA LEU A 351 2.81 3.02 -20.11
C LEU A 351 1.95 2.88 -21.36
N MET A 352 2.13 3.77 -22.34
CA MET A 352 1.40 3.68 -23.62
C MET A 352 1.72 2.38 -24.37
N SER A 353 2.99 1.97 -24.46
CA SER A 353 3.34 0.70 -25.09
C SER A 353 2.77 -0.50 -24.34
N THR A 354 2.73 -0.44 -23.00
CA THR A 354 2.13 -1.50 -22.16
C THR A 354 0.63 -1.62 -22.39
N ILE A 355 -0.09 -0.49 -22.47
CA ILE A 355 -1.52 -0.47 -22.78
C ILE A 355 -1.78 -1.04 -24.18
N ILE A 356 -0.99 -0.64 -25.18
CA ILE A 356 -1.14 -1.14 -26.57
C ILE A 356 -0.89 -2.65 -26.62
N LEU A 357 0.20 -3.14 -26.02
CA LEU A 357 0.51 -4.57 -26.00
C LEU A 357 -0.58 -5.36 -25.28
N GLY A 358 -1.03 -4.88 -24.11
CA GLY A 358 -2.12 -5.50 -23.37
C GLY A 358 -3.43 -5.54 -24.16
N ALA A 359 -3.78 -4.46 -24.86
CA ALA A 359 -4.98 -4.39 -25.68
C ALA A 359 -4.95 -5.37 -26.86
N VAL A 360 -3.79 -5.54 -27.50
CA VAL A 360 -3.61 -6.49 -28.61
C VAL A 360 -3.63 -7.93 -28.11
N SER A 361 -3.14 -8.21 -26.90
CA SER A 361 -3.12 -9.55 -26.31
C SER A 361 -4.43 -9.97 -25.64
N TRP A 362 -5.33 -9.03 -25.33
CA TRP A 362 -6.59 -9.30 -24.62
C TRP A 362 -7.81 -9.48 -25.56
N GLN A 363 -7.72 -9.02 -26.81
CA GLN A 363 -8.70 -9.31 -27.86
C GLN A 363 -8.71 -10.80 -28.19
#